data_AF-A0A6J3BR27-F1
#
_entry.id   AF-A0A6J3BR27-F1
#
_cell.length_a   1.000
_cell.length_b   1.000
_cell.length_c   1.000
_cell.angle_alpha   90.00
_cell.angle_beta   90.00
_cell.angle_gamma   90.00
#
_symmetry.space_group_name_H-M   'P 1'
#
loop_
_entity.id
_entity.type
_entity.pdbx_description
1 polymer ?
#
loop_
_entity_poly.entity_id
_entity_poly.type
_entity_poly.pdbx_seq_one_letter_code
_entity_poly.pdbx_strand_id
1 'polypeptide(L)'
;MAVAVRLGRFLPLGRSSAPAPRLHSCAVGNRGRCVPWRLRGSEVMGNPGAFKRSLLFSALSYLGFETYQVISQAAVVHATAKVFRIEEILEQADYLYESGETEKLYQLLSQYKESEDAELLWRLARASRDIAQLSGTSEEEKKLLVYEALEYAKRALEKNESSFAAHKWYAICISDVGDYEGIKAKIANSYIIKEHFEKALRLFVRPLNSLCWERLFLFTRLK
;
A
#
# COMPACT_ATOMS: atom_id res chain seq x y z
N MET A 1 -22.38 45.15 11.10
CA MET A 1 -22.22 44.01 12.04
C MET A 1 -20.81 43.45 11.86
N ALA A 2 -19.88 43.84 12.75
CA ALA A 2 -18.58 43.18 12.96
C ALA A 2 -18.82 41.75 13.53
N VAL A 3 -17.92 40.75 13.42
CA VAL A 3 -16.71 40.49 14.24
C VAL A 3 -15.99 39.28 13.58
N ALA A 4 -14.79 39.44 13.01
CA ALA A 4 -13.44 39.16 13.57
C ALA A 4 -13.02 37.68 13.78
N VAL A 5 -12.12 37.22 12.89
CA VAL A 5 -10.78 36.62 13.11
C VAL A 5 -10.53 35.75 14.36
N ARG A 6 -9.99 34.53 14.14
CA ARG A 6 -8.84 34.03 14.93
C ARG A 6 -8.01 32.96 14.20
N LEU A 7 -6.74 33.32 14.00
CA LEU A 7 -5.60 32.49 13.61
C LEU A 7 -5.17 31.55 14.75
N GLY A 8 -4.57 30.41 14.39
CA GLY A 8 -3.80 29.57 15.30
C GLY A 8 -2.83 28.65 14.54
N ARG A 9 -1.59 29.11 14.35
CA ARG A 9 -0.41 28.27 14.04
C ARG A 9 0.05 27.59 15.32
N PHE A 10 0.49 26.32 15.28
CA PHE A 10 1.64 25.81 16.05
C PHE A 10 2.15 24.48 15.45
N LEU A 11 3.45 24.42 15.18
CA LEU A 11 4.30 23.25 14.86
C LEU A 11 5.18 22.94 16.13
N PRO A 12 6.14 21.99 16.14
CA PRO A 12 6.04 20.53 16.28
C PRO A 12 6.95 19.98 17.44
N LEU A 13 7.29 18.68 17.39
CA LEU A 13 8.33 17.91 18.14
C LEU A 13 7.99 17.32 19.53
N GLY A 14 8.34 16.03 19.70
CA GLY A 14 8.42 15.37 21.01
C GLY A 14 8.60 13.85 20.98
N ARG A 15 9.78 13.38 20.56
CA ARG A 15 10.27 11.99 20.61
C ARG A 15 10.62 11.60 22.05
N SER A 16 10.33 10.37 22.52
CA SER A 16 11.10 9.58 23.53
C SER A 16 10.33 8.27 23.82
N SER A 17 10.77 7.04 23.55
CA SER A 17 11.97 6.27 23.96
C SER A 17 12.17 6.18 25.48
N ALA A 18 11.59 5.17 26.11
CA ALA A 18 11.88 4.77 27.48
C ALA A 18 12.90 3.60 27.49
N PRO A 19 14.04 3.71 28.21
CA PRO A 19 14.92 2.60 28.47
C PRO A 19 14.74 2.01 29.89
N ALA A 20 15.07 0.74 30.01
CA ALA A 20 15.13 -0.05 31.25
C ALA A 20 16.09 0.51 32.32
N PRO A 21 15.90 0.19 33.61
CA PRO A 21 16.97 0.26 34.58
C PRO A 21 17.57 -1.11 34.90
N ARG A 22 18.90 -1.12 34.89
CA ARG A 22 19.79 -2.20 35.34
C ARG A 22 19.79 -2.27 36.87
N LEU A 23 19.95 -3.50 37.36
CA LEU A 23 20.33 -3.84 38.73
C LEU A 23 21.63 -3.15 39.15
N HIS A 24 21.66 -2.64 40.39
CA HIS A 24 22.90 -2.51 41.15
C HIS A 24 22.70 -2.94 42.60
N SER A 25 23.62 -3.79 43.01
CA SER A 25 23.92 -4.30 44.33
C SER A 25 24.32 -3.19 45.31
N CYS A 26 23.98 -3.36 46.59
CA CYS A 26 24.88 -3.07 47.70
C CYS A 26 24.42 -3.83 48.96
N ALA A 27 25.40 -4.38 49.67
CA ALA A 27 25.22 -5.23 50.83
C ALA A 27 25.70 -4.55 52.13
N VAL A 28 25.21 -5.09 53.25
CA VAL A 28 25.75 -5.13 54.62
C VAL A 28 25.56 -3.92 55.55
N GLY A 29 24.90 -4.20 56.69
CA GLY A 29 24.94 -3.42 57.93
C GLY A 29 24.18 -4.13 59.06
N ASN A 30 24.91 -4.72 59.99
CA ASN A 30 24.48 -5.61 61.08
C ASN A 30 24.03 -4.84 62.34
N ARG A 31 23.00 -5.33 63.06
CA ARG A 31 22.96 -5.62 64.54
C ARG A 31 21.54 -5.61 65.14
N GLY A 32 21.11 -6.80 65.56
CA GLY A 32 20.61 -7.09 66.91
C GLY A 32 19.29 -6.49 67.41
N ARG A 33 18.27 -7.36 67.56
CA ARG A 33 17.77 -7.83 68.87
C ARG A 33 16.60 -8.79 68.67
N CYS A 34 16.73 -9.98 69.28
CA CYS A 34 15.65 -10.94 69.45
C CYS A 34 14.74 -10.51 70.60
N VAL A 35 13.42 -10.47 70.36
CA VAL A 35 12.38 -10.83 71.35
C VAL A 35 11.23 -11.50 70.57
N PRO A 36 10.66 -12.62 71.06
CA PRO A 36 9.86 -13.53 70.26
C PRO A 36 8.36 -13.19 70.36
N TRP A 37 7.68 -13.08 69.21
CA TRP A 37 6.22 -13.12 69.17
C TRP A 37 5.74 -14.38 68.46
N ARG A 38 5.23 -15.27 69.30
CA ARG A 38 4.24 -16.32 69.08
C ARG A 38 4.02 -16.80 67.64
N LEU A 39 4.31 -18.09 67.48
CA LEU A 39 3.56 -19.02 66.65
C LEU A 39 2.06 -18.68 66.67
N ARG A 40 1.58 -18.09 65.57
CA ARG A 40 0.20 -18.25 65.13
C ARG A 40 0.30 -19.00 63.80
N GLY A 41 0.14 -20.32 63.88
CA GLY A 41 -0.13 -21.12 62.72
C GLY A 41 -1.38 -20.56 62.04
N SER A 42 -1.20 -19.95 60.89
CA SER A 42 -2.27 -19.90 59.90
C SER A 42 -2.12 -21.17 59.09
N GLU A 43 -2.90 -22.18 59.46
CA GLU A 43 -3.35 -23.19 58.53
C GLU A 43 -3.82 -22.44 57.27
N VAL A 44 -3.02 -22.51 56.20
CA VAL A 44 -3.49 -22.17 54.87
C VAL A 44 -4.44 -23.29 54.49
N MET A 45 -5.67 -23.17 54.97
CA MET A 45 -6.80 -23.88 54.44
C MET A 45 -6.96 -23.37 53.01
N GLY A 46 -6.32 -24.09 52.08
CA GLY A 46 -6.40 -23.84 50.65
C GLY A 46 -7.87 -23.73 50.28
N ASN A 47 -8.30 -22.52 49.93
CA ASN A 47 -9.66 -22.29 49.49
C ASN A 47 -9.76 -22.81 48.05
N PRO A 48 -10.48 -23.92 47.78
CA PRO A 48 -10.50 -24.53 46.45
C PRO A 48 -11.17 -23.64 45.39
N GLY A 49 -11.72 -22.49 45.78
CA GLY A 49 -12.33 -21.50 44.88
C GLY A 49 -11.34 -20.61 44.12
N ALA A 50 -10.12 -20.37 44.62
CA ALA A 50 -9.15 -19.50 43.95
C ALA A 50 -8.40 -20.21 42.79
N PHE A 51 -8.12 -21.50 42.94
CA PHE A 51 -7.49 -22.34 41.91
C PHE A 51 -8.42 -22.56 40.70
N LYS A 52 -9.73 -22.65 40.94
CA LYS A 52 -10.75 -22.80 39.87
C LYS A 52 -10.90 -21.55 39.00
N ARG A 53 -10.74 -20.34 39.57
CA ARG A 53 -10.83 -19.09 38.79
C ARG A 53 -9.62 -18.92 37.85
N SER A 54 -8.41 -19.27 38.29
CA SER A 54 -7.19 -19.15 37.47
C SER A 54 -7.18 -20.08 36.24
N LEU A 55 -7.74 -21.29 36.37
CA LEU A 55 -7.87 -22.25 35.25
C LEU A 55 -8.90 -21.80 34.20
N LEU A 56 -9.97 -21.10 34.61
CA LEU A 56 -10.97 -20.58 33.68
C LEU A 56 -10.43 -19.43 32.84
N PHE A 57 -9.57 -18.57 33.40
CA PHE A 57 -8.91 -17.51 32.63
C PHE A 57 -7.93 -18.08 31.59
N SER A 58 -7.19 -19.16 31.89
CA SER A 58 -6.28 -19.77 30.91
C SER A 58 -7.02 -20.49 29.77
N ALA A 59 -8.12 -21.17 30.07
CA ALA A 59 -8.93 -21.86 29.07
C ALA A 59 -9.65 -20.86 28.13
N LEU A 60 -10.19 -19.75 28.66
CA LEU A 60 -10.78 -18.69 27.84
C LEU A 60 -9.74 -17.96 26.98
N SER A 61 -8.54 -17.68 27.52
CA SER A 61 -7.48 -17.07 26.72
C SER A 61 -6.98 -18.00 25.61
N TYR A 62 -6.93 -19.31 25.88
CA TYR A 62 -6.55 -20.30 24.87
C TYR A 62 -7.62 -20.42 23.77
N LEU A 63 -8.91 -20.49 24.13
CA LEU A 63 -10.01 -20.50 23.16
C LEU A 63 -10.08 -19.19 22.35
N GLY A 64 -9.80 -18.05 22.99
CA GLY A 64 -9.67 -16.75 22.33
C GLY A 64 -8.49 -16.69 21.34
N PHE A 65 -7.37 -17.32 21.68
CA PHE A 65 -6.20 -17.41 20.80
C PHE A 65 -6.47 -18.32 19.58
N GLU A 66 -7.06 -19.50 19.79
CA GLU A 66 -7.44 -20.43 18.71
C GLU A 66 -8.46 -19.78 17.75
N THR A 67 -9.47 -19.09 18.28
CA THR A 67 -10.45 -18.37 17.43
C THR A 67 -9.81 -17.20 16.67
N TYR A 68 -8.89 -16.44 17.29
CA TYR A 68 -8.09 -15.43 16.59
C TYR A 68 -7.21 -16.05 15.50
N GLN A 69 -6.60 -17.21 15.76
CA GLN A 69 -5.77 -17.93 14.79
C GLN A 69 -6.60 -18.42 13.60
N VAL A 70 -7.81 -18.93 13.82
CA VAL A 70 -8.73 -19.34 12.75
C VAL A 70 -9.23 -18.14 11.94
N ILE A 71 -9.62 -17.05 12.60
CA ILE A 71 -10.08 -15.82 11.91
C ILE A 71 -8.95 -15.21 11.09
N SER A 72 -7.73 -15.15 11.63
CA SER A 72 -6.55 -14.66 10.92
C SER A 72 -6.19 -15.57 9.75
N GLN A 73 -6.21 -16.90 9.91
CA GLN A 73 -6.00 -17.85 8.81
C GLN A 73 -7.05 -17.69 7.71
N ALA A 74 -8.33 -17.56 8.06
CA ALA A 74 -9.40 -17.32 7.10
C ALA A 74 -9.17 -16.00 6.34
N ALA A 75 -8.83 -14.92 7.05
CA ALA A 75 -8.50 -13.64 6.43
C ALA A 75 -7.30 -13.75 5.47
N VAL A 76 -6.26 -14.50 5.84
CA VAL A 76 -5.11 -14.77 4.97
C VAL A 76 -5.54 -15.57 3.75
N VAL A 77 -6.34 -16.63 3.89
CA VAL A 77 -6.83 -17.43 2.75
C VAL A 77 -7.72 -16.61 1.81
N HIS A 78 -8.55 -15.72 2.33
CA HIS A 78 -9.35 -14.81 1.50
C HIS A 78 -8.48 -13.80 0.76
N ALA A 79 -7.44 -13.27 1.40
CA ALA A 79 -6.48 -12.37 0.75
C ALA A 79 -5.69 -13.10 -0.35
N THR A 80 -5.18 -14.30 -0.09
CA THR A 80 -4.43 -15.09 -1.09
C THR A 80 -5.33 -15.49 -2.26
N ALA A 81 -6.57 -15.92 -2.01
CA ALA A 81 -7.53 -16.22 -3.07
C ALA A 81 -7.91 -14.98 -3.89
N LYS A 82 -7.96 -13.78 -3.28
CA LYS A 82 -8.18 -12.53 -4.03
C LYS A 82 -6.98 -12.21 -4.93
N VAL A 83 -5.76 -12.33 -4.41
CA VAL A 83 -4.52 -12.08 -5.17
C VAL A 83 -4.42 -13.02 -6.36
N PHE A 84 -4.67 -14.32 -6.16
CA PHE A 84 -4.65 -15.31 -7.24
C PHE A 84 -5.66 -14.98 -8.36
N ARG A 85 -6.89 -14.57 -8.01
CA ARG A 85 -7.87 -14.13 -9.01
C ARG A 85 -7.43 -12.89 -9.79
N ILE A 86 -6.74 -11.96 -9.15
CA ILE A 86 -6.20 -10.77 -9.83
C ILE A 86 -5.09 -11.18 -10.78
N GLU A 87 -4.18 -12.07 -10.37
CA GLU A 87 -3.10 -12.59 -11.21
C GLU A 87 -3.65 -13.27 -12.48
N GLU A 88 -4.68 -14.11 -12.38
CA GLU A 88 -5.35 -14.71 -13.54
C GLU A 88 -5.90 -13.66 -14.51
N ILE A 89 -6.51 -12.59 -13.99
CA ILE A 89 -7.03 -11.48 -14.82
C ILE A 89 -5.88 -10.73 -15.50
N LEU A 90 -4.77 -10.52 -14.80
CA LEU A 90 -3.59 -9.84 -15.35
C LEU A 90 -2.97 -10.66 -16.48
N GLU A 91 -2.84 -11.98 -16.32
CA GLU A 91 -2.36 -12.87 -17.38
C GLU A 91 -3.27 -12.84 -18.61
N GLN A 92 -4.59 -12.87 -18.41
CA GLN A 92 -5.56 -12.73 -19.51
C GLN A 92 -5.45 -11.37 -20.21
N ALA A 93 -5.28 -10.29 -19.44
CA ALA A 93 -5.10 -8.95 -19.99
C ALA A 93 -3.80 -8.83 -20.79
N ASP A 94 -2.71 -9.40 -20.30
CA ASP A 94 -1.43 -9.39 -21.01
C ASP A 94 -1.49 -10.26 -22.28
N TYR A 95 -2.18 -11.40 -22.25
CA TYR A 95 -2.45 -12.21 -23.45
C TYR A 95 -3.25 -11.46 -24.52
N LEU A 96 -4.34 -10.78 -24.14
CA LEU A 96 -5.15 -9.97 -25.08
C LEU A 96 -4.36 -8.78 -25.65
N TYR A 97 -3.44 -8.22 -24.85
CA TYR A 97 -2.55 -7.18 -25.33
C TYR A 97 -1.57 -7.70 -26.38
N GLU A 98 -0.98 -8.87 -26.16
CA GLU A 98 -0.07 -9.52 -27.10
C GLU A 98 -0.79 -9.98 -28.38
N SER A 99 -2.06 -10.40 -28.29
CA SER A 99 -2.86 -10.76 -29.46
C SER A 99 -3.33 -9.54 -30.28
N GLY A 100 -3.17 -8.32 -29.77
CA GLY A 100 -3.59 -7.08 -30.42
C GLY A 100 -5.08 -6.80 -30.31
N GLU A 101 -5.81 -7.52 -29.46
CA GLU A 101 -7.26 -7.38 -29.26
C GLU A 101 -7.58 -6.27 -28.25
N THR A 102 -7.22 -5.02 -28.59
CA THR A 102 -7.31 -3.85 -27.71
C THR A 102 -8.72 -3.55 -27.18
N GLU A 103 -9.76 -3.74 -28.01
CA GLU A 103 -11.15 -3.53 -27.61
C GLU A 103 -11.59 -4.50 -26.51
N LYS A 104 -11.27 -5.80 -26.67
CA LYS A 104 -11.60 -6.83 -25.67
C LYS A 104 -10.80 -6.64 -24.39
N LEU A 105 -9.53 -6.26 -24.52
CA LEU A 105 -8.69 -5.92 -23.38
C LEU A 105 -9.31 -4.79 -22.55
N TYR A 106 -9.75 -3.72 -23.20
CA TYR A 106 -10.40 -2.61 -22.52
C TYR A 106 -11.72 -3.04 -21.86
N GLN A 107 -12.54 -3.84 -22.55
CA GLN A 107 -13.80 -4.35 -21.97
C GLN A 107 -13.57 -5.22 -20.73
N LEU A 108 -12.54 -6.07 -20.75
CA LEU A 108 -12.16 -6.89 -19.59
C LEU A 108 -11.72 -6.01 -18.41
N LEU A 109 -10.81 -5.07 -18.65
CA LEU A 109 -10.24 -4.22 -17.60
C LEU A 109 -11.24 -3.17 -17.08
N SER A 110 -12.18 -2.72 -17.91
CA SER A 110 -13.22 -1.76 -17.52
C SER A 110 -14.13 -2.28 -16.41
N GLN A 111 -14.28 -3.61 -16.29
CA GLN A 111 -15.01 -4.24 -15.17
C GLN A 111 -14.33 -3.97 -13.81
N TYR A 112 -13.03 -3.66 -13.83
CA TYR A 112 -12.19 -3.44 -12.66
C TYR A 112 -11.74 -1.98 -12.51
N LYS A 113 -12.46 -1.02 -13.11
CA LYS A 113 -12.15 0.41 -13.01
C LYS A 113 -12.13 0.97 -11.58
N GLU A 114 -12.89 0.37 -10.67
CA GLU A 114 -12.93 0.73 -9.24
C GLU A 114 -11.93 -0.07 -8.39
N SER A 115 -11.08 -0.89 -9.01
CA SER A 115 -10.07 -1.63 -8.27
C SER A 115 -9.03 -0.69 -7.65
N GLU A 116 -8.43 -1.15 -6.56
CA GLU A 116 -7.34 -0.48 -5.87
C GLU A 116 -5.97 -1.05 -6.24
N ASP A 117 -5.93 -2.07 -7.10
CA ASP A 117 -4.69 -2.72 -7.51
C ASP A 117 -4.00 -1.88 -8.59
N ALA A 118 -2.82 -1.37 -8.27
CA ALA A 118 -2.04 -0.53 -9.17
C ALA A 118 -1.76 -1.21 -10.52
N GLU A 119 -1.55 -2.53 -10.52
CA GLU A 119 -1.26 -3.34 -11.71
C GLU A 119 -2.40 -3.40 -12.72
N LEU A 120 -3.65 -3.39 -12.24
CA LEU A 120 -4.84 -3.32 -13.09
C LEU A 120 -5.03 -1.89 -13.61
N LEU A 121 -4.87 -0.89 -12.74
CA LEU A 121 -5.12 0.51 -13.07
C LEU A 121 -4.19 1.04 -14.17
N TRP A 122 -2.88 0.75 -14.11
CA TRP A 122 -1.98 1.22 -15.16
C TRP A 122 -2.21 0.48 -16.49
N ARG A 123 -2.63 -0.79 -16.46
CA ARG A 123 -3.01 -1.55 -17.66
C ARG A 123 -4.29 -1.01 -18.28
N LEU A 124 -5.26 -0.60 -17.46
CA LEU A 124 -6.48 0.07 -17.90
C LEU A 124 -6.16 1.42 -18.55
N ALA A 125 -5.27 2.21 -17.95
CA ALA A 125 -4.79 3.47 -18.55
C ALA A 125 -4.16 3.24 -19.93
N ARG A 126 -3.31 2.21 -20.07
CA ARG A 126 -2.74 1.81 -21.35
C ARG A 126 -3.82 1.44 -22.36
N ALA A 127 -4.75 0.55 -21.98
CA ALA A 127 -5.81 0.09 -22.88
C ALA A 127 -6.72 1.24 -23.34
N SER A 128 -7.08 2.16 -22.44
CA SER A 128 -7.88 3.36 -22.76
C SER A 128 -7.16 4.25 -23.78
N ARG A 129 -5.86 4.49 -23.59
CA ARG A 129 -5.02 5.22 -24.55
C ARG A 129 -4.94 4.51 -25.89
N ASP A 130 -4.76 3.20 -25.90
CA ASP A 130 -4.66 2.43 -27.14
C ASP A 130 -5.96 2.49 -27.94
N ILE A 131 -7.13 2.48 -27.28
CA ILE A 131 -8.42 2.76 -27.94
C ILE A 131 -8.47 4.19 -28.48
N ALA A 132 -7.99 5.18 -27.73
CA ALA A 132 -7.92 6.56 -28.21
C ALA A 132 -7.01 6.72 -29.45
N GLN A 133 -6.06 5.82 -29.67
CA GLN A 133 -5.19 5.84 -30.86
C GLN A 133 -5.78 5.07 -32.06
N LEU A 134 -6.89 4.36 -31.90
CA LEU A 134 -7.56 3.69 -33.01
C LEU A 134 -8.09 4.71 -34.03
N SER A 135 -8.09 4.32 -35.31
CA SER A 135 -8.56 5.18 -36.40
C SER A 135 -10.08 5.43 -36.38
N GLY A 136 -10.84 4.54 -35.72
CA GLY A 136 -12.30 4.61 -35.64
C GLY A 136 -12.86 5.53 -34.55
N THR A 137 -12.03 6.08 -33.65
CA THR A 137 -12.50 6.93 -32.55
C THR A 137 -12.61 8.39 -32.98
N SER A 138 -13.72 9.04 -32.60
CA SER A 138 -13.94 10.47 -32.86
C SER A 138 -12.98 11.33 -32.02
N GLU A 139 -12.71 12.57 -32.44
CA GLU A 139 -11.79 13.45 -31.71
C GLU A 139 -12.30 13.78 -30.29
N GLU A 140 -13.61 13.88 -30.12
CA GLU A 140 -14.26 14.07 -28.82
C GLU A 140 -14.07 12.85 -27.91
N GLU A 141 -14.28 11.63 -28.42
CA GLU A 141 -14.07 10.40 -27.66
C GLU A 141 -12.59 10.19 -27.32
N LYS A 142 -11.68 10.50 -28.25
CA LYS A 142 -10.23 10.47 -28.00
C LYS A 142 -9.85 11.35 -26.83
N LYS A 143 -10.38 12.58 -26.81
CA LYS A 143 -10.15 13.51 -25.71
C LYS A 143 -10.65 12.92 -24.39
N LEU A 144 -11.88 12.41 -24.35
CA LEU A 144 -12.45 11.79 -23.13
C LEU A 144 -11.59 10.63 -22.62
N LEU A 145 -11.23 9.70 -23.50
CA LEU A 145 -10.40 8.55 -23.17
C LEU A 145 -9.02 8.96 -22.65
N VAL A 146 -8.40 9.99 -23.23
CA VAL A 146 -7.09 10.49 -22.77
C VAL A 146 -7.18 11.06 -21.35
N TYR A 147 -8.23 11.81 -21.02
CA TYR A 147 -8.44 12.30 -19.65
C TYR A 147 -8.74 11.14 -18.68
N GLU A 148 -9.53 10.16 -19.09
CA GLU A 148 -9.85 8.97 -18.30
C GLU A 148 -8.58 8.13 -18.02
N ALA A 149 -7.74 7.93 -19.05
CA ALA A 149 -6.47 7.24 -18.92
C ALA A 149 -5.53 7.94 -17.92
N LEU A 150 -5.50 9.29 -17.94
CA LEU A 150 -4.72 10.06 -16.95
C LEU A 150 -5.23 9.83 -15.53
N GLU A 151 -6.54 9.79 -15.32
CA GLU A 151 -7.14 9.53 -14.01
C GLU A 151 -6.75 8.13 -13.48
N TYR A 152 -6.85 7.10 -14.33
CA TYR A 152 -6.44 5.75 -13.97
C TYR A 152 -4.94 5.66 -13.65
N ALA A 153 -4.09 6.30 -14.45
CA ALA A 153 -2.65 6.32 -14.21
C ALA A 153 -2.30 7.05 -12.90
N LYS A 154 -3.00 8.15 -12.59
CA LYS A 154 -2.83 8.88 -11.33
C LYS A 154 -3.22 8.01 -10.13
N ARG A 155 -4.37 7.34 -10.20
CA ARG A 155 -4.81 6.40 -9.16
C ARG A 155 -3.82 5.23 -8.99
N ALA A 156 -3.26 4.71 -10.08
CA ALA A 156 -2.23 3.67 -10.02
C ALA A 156 -0.99 4.12 -9.25
N LEU A 157 -0.55 5.38 -9.45
CA LEU A 157 0.57 5.97 -8.71
C LEU A 157 0.23 6.18 -7.23
N GLU A 158 -0.96 6.68 -6.92
CA GLU A 158 -1.41 6.86 -5.52
C GLU A 158 -1.43 5.53 -4.76
N LYS A 159 -1.74 4.42 -5.45
CA LYS A 159 -1.74 3.07 -4.86
C LYS A 159 -0.34 2.47 -4.77
N ASN A 160 0.53 2.72 -5.76
CA ASN A 160 1.90 2.23 -5.74
C ASN A 160 2.89 3.21 -6.41
N GLU A 161 3.44 4.11 -5.59
CA GLU A 161 4.49 5.06 -5.99
C GLU A 161 5.83 4.39 -6.34
N SER A 162 6.01 3.12 -5.97
CA SER A 162 7.22 2.36 -6.29
C SER A 162 7.12 1.57 -7.60
N SER A 163 5.98 1.63 -8.28
CA SER A 163 5.79 0.94 -9.56
C SER A 163 6.40 1.72 -10.72
N PHE A 164 7.38 1.09 -11.38
CA PHE A 164 7.96 1.59 -12.62
C PHE A 164 6.91 1.81 -13.72
N ALA A 165 5.98 0.85 -13.86
CA ALA A 165 4.97 0.90 -14.91
C ALA A 165 3.98 2.05 -14.69
N ALA A 166 3.57 2.28 -13.45
CA ALA A 166 2.69 3.41 -13.11
C ALA A 166 3.35 4.76 -13.43
N HIS A 167 4.62 4.95 -13.07
CA HIS A 167 5.37 6.16 -13.43
C HIS A 167 5.50 6.36 -14.94
N LYS A 168 5.74 5.27 -15.70
CA LYS A 168 5.83 5.30 -17.16
C LYS A 168 4.50 5.73 -17.79
N TRP A 169 3.41 5.07 -17.43
CA TRP A 169 2.09 5.34 -18.04
C TRP A 169 1.54 6.70 -17.63
N TYR A 170 1.77 7.15 -16.40
CA TYR A 170 1.42 8.49 -15.98
C TYR A 170 2.12 9.58 -16.79
N ALA A 171 3.43 9.43 -17.03
CA ALA A 171 4.19 10.36 -17.85
C ALA A 171 3.68 10.41 -19.30
N ILE A 172 3.29 9.27 -19.88
CA ILE A 172 2.69 9.20 -21.22
C ILE A 172 1.33 9.89 -21.25
N CYS A 173 0.43 9.57 -20.31
CA CYS A 173 -0.92 10.16 -20.27
C CYS A 173 -0.88 11.69 -20.05
N ILE A 174 0.06 12.20 -19.24
CA ILE A 174 0.27 13.64 -19.09
C ILE A 174 0.68 14.28 -20.43
N SER A 175 1.53 13.60 -21.20
CA SER A 175 1.96 14.10 -22.51
C SER A 175 0.76 14.23 -23.45
N ASP A 176 -0.09 13.20 -23.49
CA ASP A 176 -1.28 13.19 -24.34
C ASP A 176 -2.28 14.29 -23.92
N VAL A 177 -2.48 14.51 -22.61
CA VAL A 177 -3.32 15.63 -22.11
C VAL A 177 -2.74 17.00 -22.47
N GLY A 178 -1.41 17.14 -22.44
CA GLY A 178 -0.72 18.38 -22.81
C GLY A 178 -1.00 18.84 -24.24
N ASP A 179 -1.34 17.94 -25.16
CA ASP A 179 -1.73 18.29 -26.53
C ASP A 179 -3.10 19.00 -26.59
N TYR A 180 -4.00 18.72 -25.63
CA TYR A 180 -5.32 19.34 -25.54
C TYR A 180 -5.36 20.62 -24.69
N GLU A 181 -4.48 20.74 -23.68
CA GLU A 181 -4.39 21.93 -22.82
C GLU A 181 -3.55 23.07 -23.43
N GLY A 182 -2.81 22.77 -24.50
CA GLY A 182 -2.04 23.72 -25.29
C GLY A 182 -0.56 23.86 -24.89
N ILE A 183 0.18 24.68 -25.63
CA ILE A 183 1.65 24.73 -25.60
C ILE A 183 2.21 25.06 -24.21
N LYS A 184 1.57 25.97 -23.47
CA LYS A 184 2.01 26.36 -22.11
C LYS A 184 1.93 25.19 -21.13
N ALA A 185 0.81 24.46 -21.15
CA ALA A 185 0.63 23.27 -20.33
C ALA A 185 1.60 22.18 -20.75
N LYS A 186 1.78 21.93 -22.05
CA LYS A 186 2.76 20.97 -22.57
C LYS A 186 4.19 21.24 -22.10
N ILE A 187 4.62 22.51 -22.07
CA ILE A 187 5.94 22.89 -21.54
C ILE A 187 6.01 22.62 -20.03
N ALA A 188 5.01 23.03 -19.25
CA ALA A 188 4.99 22.78 -17.80
C ALA A 188 5.00 21.26 -17.49
N ASN A 189 4.19 20.51 -18.21
CA ASN A 189 4.05 19.06 -18.11
C ASN A 189 5.35 18.33 -18.47
N SER A 190 6.14 18.84 -19.42
CA SER A 190 7.42 18.22 -19.80
C SER A 190 8.41 18.08 -18.63
N TYR A 191 8.41 19.03 -17.69
CA TYR A 191 9.25 18.95 -16.49
C TYR A 191 8.78 17.83 -15.55
N ILE A 192 7.46 17.69 -15.38
CA ILE A 192 6.84 16.64 -14.57
C ILE A 192 7.13 15.27 -15.19
N ILE A 193 6.92 15.13 -16.50
CA ILE A 193 7.21 13.92 -17.28
C ILE A 193 8.65 13.48 -17.05
N LYS A 194 9.61 14.40 -17.17
CA LYS A 194 11.03 14.12 -16.93
C LYS A 194 11.28 13.59 -15.52
N GLU A 195 10.69 14.21 -14.50
CA GLU A 195 10.84 13.77 -13.10
C GLU A 195 10.28 12.36 -12.88
N HIS A 196 9.10 12.05 -13.43
CA HIS A 196 8.50 10.73 -13.31
C HIS A 196 9.33 9.65 -14.03
N PHE A 197 9.92 9.97 -15.18
CA PHE A 197 10.83 9.04 -15.86
C PHE A 197 12.14 8.83 -15.09
N GLU A 198 12.73 9.89 -14.52
CA GLU A 198 13.91 9.74 -13.66
C GLU A 198 13.60 8.87 -12.42
N LYS A 199 12.44 9.07 -11.78
CA LYS A 199 11.97 8.21 -10.68
C LYS A 199 11.79 6.76 -11.13
N ALA A 200 11.16 6.55 -12.29
CA ALA A 200 10.99 5.22 -12.87
C ALA A 200 12.35 4.53 -13.05
N LEU A 201 13.33 5.22 -13.64
CA LEU A 201 14.69 4.69 -13.82
C LEU A 201 15.37 4.38 -12.48
N ARG A 202 15.23 5.23 -11.46
CA ARG A 202 15.78 4.95 -10.11
C ARG A 202 15.15 3.73 -9.45
N LEU A 203 13.84 3.52 -9.64
CA LEU A 203 13.14 2.33 -9.15
C LEU A 203 13.58 1.08 -9.92
N PHE A 204 13.82 1.23 -11.22
CA PHE A 204 14.27 0.16 -12.11
C PHE A 204 15.72 -0.29 -11.93
N VAL A 205 16.60 0.59 -11.43
CA VAL A 205 18.01 0.26 -11.15
C VAL A 205 18.19 -0.40 -9.78
N ARG A 206 17.17 -0.35 -8.92
CA ARG A 206 17.22 -0.98 -7.58
C ARG A 206 17.16 -2.52 -7.55
N PRO A 207 16.51 -3.25 -8.46
CA PRO A 207 16.74 -4.68 -8.66
C PRO A 207 17.92 -4.86 -9.63
N LEU A 208 19.11 -5.10 -9.08
CA LEU A 208 20.30 -5.52 -9.82
C LEU A 208 20.09 -6.94 -10.39
N ASN A 209 19.35 -7.07 -11.48
CA ASN A 209 19.20 -8.33 -12.22
C ASN A 209 19.40 -8.06 -13.72
N SER A 210 20.05 -8.99 -14.42
CA SER A 210 20.50 -8.93 -15.82
C SER A 210 19.42 -8.68 -16.89
N LEU A 211 18.13 -8.62 -16.54
CA LEU A 211 17.00 -8.32 -17.43
C LEU A 211 16.77 -6.81 -17.66
N CYS A 212 17.69 -5.98 -17.17
CA CYS A 212 17.66 -4.51 -17.23
C CYS A 212 17.54 -3.97 -18.68
N TRP A 213 18.12 -4.64 -19.67
CA TRP A 213 18.21 -4.14 -21.04
C TRP A 213 16.95 -4.40 -21.89
N GLU A 214 16.27 -5.54 -21.71
CA GLU A 214 15.03 -5.85 -22.45
C GLU A 214 13.88 -4.91 -22.07
N ARG A 215 13.76 -4.54 -20.78
CA ARG A 215 12.79 -3.54 -20.33
C ARG A 215 13.17 -2.11 -20.70
N LEU A 216 14.46 -1.80 -20.82
CA LEU A 216 14.91 -0.52 -21.41
C LEU A 216 14.55 -0.45 -22.91
N PHE A 217 14.56 -1.58 -23.62
CA PHE A 217 14.16 -1.66 -25.03
C PHE A 217 12.66 -1.30 -25.25
N LEU A 218 11.80 -1.65 -24.28
CA LEU A 218 10.39 -1.20 -24.25
C LEU A 218 10.23 0.30 -23.90
N PHE A 219 11.26 0.94 -23.37
CA PHE A 219 11.30 2.39 -23.16
C PHE A 219 11.66 3.13 -24.47
N THR A 220 12.54 2.53 -25.29
CA THR A 220 12.98 3.11 -26.57
C THR A 220 12.03 2.87 -27.75
N ARG A 221 11.07 1.93 -27.64
CA ARG A 221 10.04 1.66 -28.66
C ARG A 221 8.87 2.64 -28.65
N LEU A 222 8.94 3.72 -27.86
CA LEU A 222 7.97 4.83 -27.84
C LEU A 222 8.20 5.86 -28.97
N LYS A 223 8.64 5.41 -30.14
CA LYS A 223 8.69 6.22 -31.37
C LYS A 223 8.00 5.48 -32.51
#